data_AF-A0A928I8I6-F1
#
_entry.id   AF-A0A928I8I6-F1
#
_cell.length_a   1.000
_cell.length_b   1.000
_cell.length_c   1.000
_cell.angle_alpha   90.00
_cell.angle_beta   90.00
_cell.angle_gamma   90.00
#
_symmetry.space_group_name_H-M   'P 1'
#
loop_
_entity.id
_entity.type
_entity.pdbx_description
1 polymer ?
#
loop_
_entity_poly.entity_id
_entity_poly.type
_entity_poly.pdbx_seq_one_letter_code
_entity_poly.pdbx_strand_id
1 'polypeptide(L)' 'MIKTTIKLTSIGDVQKFVNAVARFSGDVDLSSGRYVVDAKSIMGIFSLDLMQPVEMTIHSDNADQLLSDVAEYIVK' A
#
# COMPACT_ATOMS: atom_id res chain seq x y z
N MET A 1 7.77 -12.91 -0.84
CA MET A 1 7.07 -11.92 0.04
C MET A 1 8.01 -10.75 0.31
N ILE A 2 7.53 -9.53 0.06
CA ILE A 2 8.30 -8.28 0.23
C ILE A 2 7.56 -7.38 1.20
N LYS A 3 8.28 -6.74 2.13
CA LYS A 3 7.72 -5.79 3.09
C LYS A 3 8.42 -4.45 2.98
N THR A 4 7.63 -3.38 3.04
CA THR A 4 8.15 -2.01 3.07
C THR A 4 7.18 -1.10 3.82
N THR A 5 7.65 0.07 4.22
CA THR A 5 6.83 1.07 4.90
C THR A 5 6.47 2.18 3.93
N ILE A 6 5.19 2.56 3.90
CA ILE A 6 4.70 3.64 3.04
C ILE A 6 3.99 4.73 3.84
N LYS A 7 3.92 5.93 3.25
CA LYS A 7 3.19 7.07 3.79
C LYS A 7 2.27 7.66 2.72
N LEU A 8 0.97 7.63 3.00
CA LEU A 8 -0.07 8.29 2.20
C LEU A 8 -0.53 9.52 2.97
N THR A 9 -0.46 10.71 2.37
CA THR A 9 -0.69 11.99 3.07
C THR A 9 -1.97 12.69 2.64
N SER A 10 -2.49 12.36 1.45
CA SER A 10 -3.68 12.98 0.88
C SER A 10 -4.67 11.94 0.35
N ILE A 11 -5.93 12.36 0.16
CA ILE A 11 -6.95 11.57 -0.54
C ILE A 11 -6.48 11.22 -1.96
N GLY A 12 -5.77 12.14 -2.63
CA GLY A 12 -5.21 11.93 -3.95
C GLY A 12 -4.15 10.84 -3.96
N ASP A 13 -3.31 10.77 -2.91
CA ASP A 13 -2.29 9.73 -2.76
C ASP A 13 -2.95 8.36 -2.63
N VAL A 14 -3.98 8.25 -1.79
CA VAL A 14 -4.75 7.01 -1.61
C VAL A 14 -5.36 6.54 -2.93
N GLN A 15 -5.98 7.45 -3.69
CA GLN A 15 -6.56 7.11 -5.00
C GLN A 15 -5.51 6.64 -6.01
N LYS A 16 -4.37 7.35 -6.10
CA LYS A 16 -3.27 6.96 -7.01
C LYS A 16 -2.65 5.63 -6.61
N PHE A 17 -2.38 5.45 -5.32
CA PHE A 17 -1.83 4.23 -4.76
C PHE A 17 -2.75 3.02 -5.06
N VAL A 18 -4.04 3.12 -4.73
CA VAL A 18 -5.01 2.04 -5.02
C VAL A 18 -5.05 1.72 -6.51
N ASN A 19 -5.01 2.73 -7.38
CA ASN A 19 -4.99 2.52 -8.84
C ASN A 19 -3.72 1.82 -9.32
N ALA A 20 -2.56 2.07 -8.70
CA ALA A 20 -1.33 1.36 -8.99
C ALA A 20 -1.41 -0.11 -8.51
N VAL A 21 -1.81 -0.32 -7.26
CA VAL A 21 -1.94 -1.66 -6.65
C VAL A 21 -3.00 -2.51 -7.35
N ALA A 22 -4.10 -1.92 -7.81
CA ALA A 22 -5.17 -2.64 -8.52
C ALA A 22 -4.72 -3.25 -9.85
N ARG A 23 -3.64 -2.73 -10.46
CA ARG A 23 -3.04 -3.29 -11.69
C ARG A 23 -2.10 -4.44 -11.42
N PHE A 24 -1.69 -4.62 -10.16
CA PHE A 24 -0.85 -5.72 -9.74
C PHE A 24 -1.70 -6.98 -9.53
N SER A 25 -1.28 -8.09 -10.15
CA SER A 25 -2.02 -9.35 -10.11
C SER A 25 -1.94 -10.06 -8.76
N GLY A 26 -0.89 -9.83 -7.98
CA GLY A 26 -0.72 -10.45 -6.66
C GLY A 26 -1.49 -9.74 -5.54
N ASP A 27 -1.45 -10.34 -4.36
CA ASP A 27 -2.07 -9.80 -3.16
C ASP A 27 -1.14 -8.80 -2.49
N VAL A 28 -1.72 -7.70 -2.01
CA VAL A 28 -1.01 -6.62 -1.32
C VAL A 28 -1.85 -6.21 -0.13
N ASP A 29 -1.26 -6.27 1.06
CA ASP A 29 -1.90 -5.86 2.30
C ASP A 29 -1.29 -4.57 2.81
N LEU A 30 -2.13 -3.72 3.40
CA LEU A 30 -1.68 -2.64 4.28
C LEU A 30 -2.01 -2.98 5.72
N SER A 31 -1.06 -2.74 6.62
CA SER A 31 -1.24 -2.97 8.05
C SER A 31 -0.85 -1.76 8.88
N SER A 32 -1.69 -1.46 9.88
CA SER A 32 -1.48 -0.41 10.88
C SER A 32 -1.92 -0.94 12.25
N GLY A 33 -0.95 -1.21 13.12
CA GLY A 33 -1.19 -1.85 14.41
C GLY A 33 -1.81 -3.23 14.27
N ARG A 34 -3.07 -3.37 14.70
CA ARG A 34 -3.83 -4.65 14.63
C ARG A 34 -4.68 -4.79 13.37
N TYR A 35 -4.79 -3.74 12.57
CA TYR A 35 -5.63 -3.70 11.39
C TYR A 35 -4.82 -4.11 10.17
N VAL A 36 -5.40 -5.00 9.37
CA VAL A 36 -4.86 -5.44 8.07
C VAL A 36 -6.00 -5.32 7.06
N VAL A 37 -5.73 -4.69 5.93
CA VAL A 37 -6.72 -4.46 4.87
C VAL A 37 -6.09 -4.74 3.51
N ASP A 38 -6.94 -5.15 2.56
CA ASP A 38 -6.57 -5.26 1.15
C ASP A 38 -6.20 -3.88 0.60
N ALA A 39 -4.98 -3.76 0.07
CA ALA A 39 -4.45 -2.52 -0.50
C ALA A 39 -5.14 -2.10 -1.81
N LYS A 40 -5.99 -2.96 -2.40
CA LYS A 40 -6.87 -2.65 -3.54
C LYS A 40 -8.21 -2.05 -3.08
N SER A 41 -8.55 -2.13 -1.79
CA SER A 41 -9.79 -1.60 -1.24
C SER A 41 -9.60 -0.18 -0.72
N ILE A 42 -9.99 0.82 -1.51
CA ILE A 42 -9.96 2.23 -1.10
C ILE A 42 -10.69 2.48 0.23
N MET A 43 -11.83 1.82 0.46
CA MET A 43 -12.58 1.90 1.72
C MET A 43 -11.81 1.26 2.88
N GLY A 44 -11.10 0.15 2.62
CA GLY A 44 -10.23 -0.50 3.60
C GLY A 44 -9.10 0.43 4.03
N ILE A 45 -8.43 1.09 3.09
CA ILE A 45 -7.34 2.03 3.39
C ILE A 45 -7.83 3.20 4.24
N PHE A 46 -9.01 3.76 3.94
CA PHE A 46 -9.60 4.83 4.77
C PHE A 46 -10.01 4.40 6.18
N SER A 47 -10.12 3.10 6.44
CA SER A 47 -10.36 2.58 7.79
C SER A 47 -9.09 2.50 8.65
N LEU A 48 -7.90 2.65 8.04
CA LEU A 48 -6.63 2.65 8.75
C LEU A 48 -6.31 4.04 9.34
N ASP A 49 -5.54 4.05 10.43
CA ASP A 49 -4.86 5.26 10.87
C ASP A 49 -3.66 5.53 9.95
N LEU A 50 -3.83 6.52 9.06
CA LEU A 50 -2.80 6.98 8.13
C LEU A 50 -1.99 8.17 8.68
N MET A 51 -2.20 8.58 9.93
CA MET A 51 -1.39 9.64 10.56
C MET A 51 0.06 9.22 10.75
N GLN A 52 0.34 7.92 10.84
CA GLN A 52 1.67 7.32 10.82
C GLN A 52 1.89 6.52 9.54
N PRO A 53 3.15 6.25 9.14
CA PRO A 53 3.43 5.30 8.06
C PRO A 53 2.84 3.92 8.36
N VAL A 54 2.45 3.19 7.32
CA VAL A 54 1.84 1.86 7.40
C VAL A 54 2.74 0.83 6.71
N GLU A 55 2.71 -0.42 7.18
CA GLU A 55 3.47 -1.51 6.54
C GLU A 55 2.68 -2.05 5.36
N MET A 56 3.29 -2.03 4.18
CA MET A 56 2.81 -2.68 2.97
C MET A 56 3.49 -4.04 2.83
N THR A 57 2.71 -5.10 2.72
CA THR A 57 3.18 -6.46 2.45
C THR A 57 2.73 -6.89 1.06
N ILE A 58 3.68 -7.23 0.19
CA ILE A 58 3.42 -7.73 -1.15
C ILE A 58 3.64 -9.25 -1.15
N HIS A 59 2.60 -10.01 -1.44
CA HIS A 59 2.61 -11.48 -1.47
C HIS A 59 3.01 -12.01 -2.84
N SER A 60 4.17 -11.56 -3.31
CA SER A 60 4.79 -11.99 -4.57
C SER A 60 6.31 -11.99 -4.41
N ASP A 61 6.98 -12.73 -5.28
CA ASP A 61 8.43 -12.70 -5.43
C ASP A 61 8.87 -11.81 -6.60
N ASN A 62 7.92 -11.40 -7.45
CA ASN A 62 8.12 -10.40 -8.50
C ASN A 62 7.19 -9.21 -8.26
N ALA A 63 7.77 -8.10 -7.80
CA ALA A 63 7.05 -6.88 -7.49
C ALA A 63 7.79 -5.60 -7.91
N ASP A 64 8.85 -5.71 -8.72
CA ASP A 64 9.73 -4.59 -9.07
C ASP A 64 8.96 -3.45 -9.73
N GLN A 65 8.02 -3.78 -10.62
CA GLN A 65 7.17 -2.78 -11.26
C GLN A 65 6.26 -2.08 -10.25
N LEU A 66 5.61 -2.83 -9.35
CA LEU A 66 4.75 -2.26 -8.33
C LEU A 66 5.54 -1.35 -7.38
N LEU A 67 6.72 -1.80 -6.94
CA LEU A 67 7.62 -1.01 -6.10
C LEU A 67 8.07 0.28 -6.78
N SER A 68 8.29 0.25 -8.09
CA SER A 68 8.57 1.45 -8.88
C SER A 68 7.35 2.39 -8.97
N ASP A 69 6.15 1.84 -9.20
CA ASP A 69 4.92 2.63 -9.34
C ASP A 69 4.52 3.33 -8.04
N VAL A 70 4.88 2.76 -6.88
CA VAL A 70 4.57 3.31 -5.54
C VAL A 70 5.78 3.91 -4.83
N ALA A 71 6.91 4.07 -5.53
CA ALA A 71 8.18 4.50 -4.94
C ALA A 71 8.09 5.86 -4.22
N GLU A 72 7.24 6.77 -4.69
CA GLU A 72 7.03 8.08 -4.06
C GLU A 72 6.42 8.00 -2.66
N TYR A 73 5.74 6.89 -2.33
CA TYR A 73 5.12 6.68 -1.03
C TYR A 73 6.04 5.91 -0.07
N ILE A 74 7.13 5.31 -0.54
CA ILE A 74 8.02 4.49 0.29
C ILE A 74 8.84 5.41 1.21
N VAL A 75 8.79 5.12 2.52
CA VAL A 75 9.57 5.82 3.53
C VAL A 75 10.94 5.15 3.66
N LYS A 76 12.01 5.96 3.66
CA LYS A 76 13.39 5.50 3.86
C LYS A 76 13.79 5.54 5.33
#